data_AF-A0A8J5R5N2-F1
#
_entry.id   AF-A0A8J5R5N2-F1
#
_cell.length_a   1.000
_cell.length_b   1.000
_cell.length_c   1.000
_cell.angle_alpha   90.00
_cell.angle_beta   90.00
_cell.angle_gamma   90.00
#
_symmetry.space_group_name_H-M   'P 1'
#
loop_
_entity.id
_entity.type
_entity.pdbx_description
1 polymer ?
#
loop_
_entity_poly.entity_id
_entity_poly.type
_entity_poly.pdbx_seq_one_letter_code
_entity_poly.pdbx_strand_id
1 'polypeptide(L)'
;IPKMLSTLLVIILPLLILAAIYYYYQLFEIPSPEDDDSALDDPNLRTKFNRAPTSAIKDLPKSKSIPKSMDSRTRILFNAYTLKFELPQEDKKLSVAYIVKPEEEFNKNFVTGGVPKIEAIATYGINLMSSYVKEGNAEYRKITEDLIKRLDVALKDDTLIAKQHWYNVAVLLTRLLAIYEFLGTEETIKNICHQRILKITPKFNISLGTTRKGVELVWVAVPWIVTNYLYNNLSGLHETPDEFRDLKKFMNGVDVVRRGETGDGLYQECSFIYKQVATYWPLVETGEFYFGIFRTRELDVGLENVIKGILNQVLHPNMDFVPLGLFGRAPKVTCDETLARQWPNYTREAELKIRIWPISGLGVFKSERFAFWLRVQRNNIAAYESDLENFEYAPGWIQMRKLYQVARKDKYKTTLTRKELSDQPGVIYYADDKDDDFERFKPAKGDFIKTHFSTVLESHIGHLGNARVLYWWNKYKFDFYGRDTVIDERGVCTDNGLVVRLEVSNQSGRTLRVRTKDENSGDMIFKCNVGGVENYDGIVTVNDKAVTVIDWRQVY
;
A
#
# COMPACT_ATOMS: atom_id res chain seq x y z
N ILE A 1 55.61 -28.62 39.50
CA ILE A 1 54.93 -29.14 38.29
C ILE A 1 53.54 -28.52 38.08
N PRO A 2 52.62 -28.39 39.06
CA PRO A 2 51.25 -27.89 38.80
C PRO A 2 51.20 -26.39 38.43
N LYS A 3 52.04 -25.55 39.04
CA LYS A 3 52.07 -24.11 38.76
C LYS A 3 52.61 -23.78 37.36
N MET A 4 53.67 -24.46 36.91
CA MET A 4 54.20 -24.29 35.55
C MET A 4 53.19 -24.72 34.48
N LEU A 5 52.42 -25.79 34.70
CA LEU A 5 51.36 -26.17 33.76
C LEU A 5 50.26 -25.11 33.66
N SER A 6 49.88 -24.47 34.77
CA SER A 6 48.85 -23.42 34.75
C SER A 6 49.32 -22.16 34.01
N THR A 7 50.58 -21.75 34.19
CA THR A 7 51.12 -20.57 33.51
C THR A 7 51.34 -20.84 32.02
N LEU A 8 51.74 -22.07 31.66
CA LEU A 8 51.86 -22.47 30.25
C LEU A 8 50.50 -22.50 29.55
N LEU A 9 49.44 -22.99 30.23
CA LEU A 9 48.08 -22.99 29.68
C LEU A 9 47.51 -21.58 29.49
N VAL A 10 47.79 -20.66 30.43
CA VAL A 10 47.35 -19.25 30.33
C VAL A 10 48.02 -18.51 29.17
N ILE A 11 49.20 -18.95 28.72
CA ILE A 11 49.92 -18.33 27.59
C ILE A 11 49.60 -19.04 26.27
N ILE A 12 49.51 -20.37 26.29
CA ILE A 12 49.25 -21.18 25.08
C ILE A 12 47.80 -21.04 24.62
N LEU A 13 46.83 -20.94 25.53
CA LEU A 13 45.42 -20.86 25.16
C LEU A 13 45.08 -19.57 24.39
N PRO A 14 45.53 -18.35 24.81
CA PRO A 14 45.36 -17.14 24.01
C PRO A 14 46.12 -17.18 22.69
N LEU A 15 47.30 -17.80 22.64
CA LEU A 15 48.06 -17.98 21.39
C LEU A 15 47.35 -18.92 20.42
N LEU A 16 46.73 -19.99 20.91
CA LEU A 16 45.90 -20.89 20.10
C LEU A 16 44.60 -20.21 19.64
N ILE A 17 44.00 -19.36 20.47
CA ILE A 17 42.83 -18.55 20.09
C ILE A 17 43.23 -17.51 19.03
N LEU A 18 44.36 -16.82 19.19
CA LEU A 18 44.88 -15.87 18.19
C LEU A 18 45.28 -16.57 16.90
N ALA A 19 45.91 -17.74 16.98
CA ALA A 19 46.23 -18.54 15.79
C ALA A 19 44.96 -19.07 15.11
N ALA A 20 43.95 -19.51 15.87
CA ALA A 20 42.65 -19.91 15.33
C ALA A 20 41.93 -18.72 14.70
N ILE A 21 41.92 -17.55 15.35
CA ILE A 21 41.38 -16.32 14.77
C ILE A 21 42.14 -16.00 13.48
N TYR A 22 43.47 -15.96 13.47
CA TYR A 22 44.26 -15.67 12.28
C TYR A 22 44.02 -16.66 11.13
N TYR A 23 43.95 -17.96 11.43
CA TYR A 23 43.74 -19.02 10.42
C TYR A 23 42.29 -19.03 9.90
N TYR A 24 41.30 -18.77 10.75
CA TYR A 24 39.90 -18.64 10.33
C TYR A 24 39.60 -17.26 9.72
N TYR A 25 40.36 -16.22 10.04
CA TYR A 25 40.19 -14.88 9.45
C TYR A 25 40.51 -14.90 7.95
N GLN A 26 41.46 -15.75 7.51
CA GLN A 26 41.71 -15.97 6.08
C GLN A 26 40.64 -16.84 5.38
N LEU A 27 39.85 -17.61 6.15
CA LEU A 27 38.63 -18.28 5.64
C LEU A 27 37.40 -17.36 5.65
N PHE A 28 37.50 -16.22 6.32
CA PHE A 28 36.51 -15.14 6.40
C PHE A 28 37.09 -13.83 5.86
N GLU A 29 37.88 -13.88 4.79
CA GLU A 29 37.88 -12.78 3.83
C GLU A 29 36.46 -12.67 3.29
N ILE A 30 35.63 -11.91 4.02
CA ILE A 30 34.51 -11.20 3.42
C ILE A 30 35.18 -10.40 2.31
N PRO A 31 34.82 -10.65 1.04
CA PRO A 31 35.29 -9.78 -0.02
C PRO A 31 34.99 -8.35 0.43
N SER A 32 36.03 -7.50 0.46
CA SER A 32 35.79 -6.08 0.27
C SER A 32 34.79 -5.96 -0.88
N PRO A 33 33.76 -5.10 -0.80
CA PRO A 33 32.88 -4.85 -1.92
C PRO A 33 33.68 -4.11 -2.99
N GLU A 34 34.62 -4.82 -3.62
CA GLU A 34 35.01 -4.56 -4.99
C GLU A 34 33.88 -5.12 -5.83
N ASP A 35 33.16 -4.19 -6.44
CA ASP A 35 32.25 -4.30 -7.56
C ASP A 35 32.38 -5.61 -8.36
N ASP A 36 31.77 -6.69 -7.89
CA ASP A 36 31.36 -7.78 -8.77
C ASP A 36 29.94 -7.48 -9.27
N ASP A 37 29.84 -6.35 -9.99
CA ASP A 37 28.69 -5.95 -10.80
C ASP A 37 28.44 -6.93 -11.97
N SER A 38 29.35 -7.88 -12.22
CA SER A 38 29.31 -8.73 -13.42
C SER A 38 28.17 -9.77 -13.42
N ALA A 39 27.62 -10.12 -12.25
CA ALA A 39 26.47 -11.03 -12.14
C ALA A 39 25.10 -10.31 -12.22
N LEU A 40 25.07 -8.98 -12.09
CA LEU A 40 23.86 -8.15 -12.09
C LEU A 40 23.74 -7.25 -13.32
N ASP A 41 24.82 -7.08 -14.07
CA ASP A 41 24.85 -6.55 -15.44
C ASP A 41 24.57 -7.60 -16.52
N ASP A 42 23.94 -8.74 -16.16
CA ASP A 42 23.48 -9.70 -17.17
C ASP A 42 22.45 -9.02 -18.10
N PRO A 43 22.79 -8.77 -19.39
CA PRO A 43 21.85 -8.20 -20.33
C PRO A 43 20.60 -9.10 -20.50
N ASN A 44 20.68 -10.37 -20.10
CA ASN A 44 19.57 -11.30 -20.07
C ASN A 44 18.59 -11.09 -18.91
N LEU A 45 19.01 -10.52 -17.77
CA LEU A 45 18.09 -10.08 -16.71
C LEU A 45 17.37 -8.79 -17.12
N ARG A 46 18.09 -7.84 -17.73
CA ARG A 46 17.50 -6.65 -18.38
C ARG A 46 16.54 -7.02 -19.52
N THR A 47 16.83 -8.07 -20.31
CA THR A 47 15.94 -8.49 -21.41
C THR A 47 14.86 -9.49 -20.97
N LYS A 48 14.97 -10.20 -19.85
CA LYS A 48 13.87 -11.03 -19.31
C LYS A 48 12.74 -10.21 -18.70
N PHE A 49 13.04 -9.04 -18.12
CA PHE A 49 11.99 -8.09 -17.71
C PHE A 49 11.47 -7.22 -18.87
N ASN A 50 12.21 -7.12 -19.99
CA ASN A 50 11.84 -6.29 -21.16
C ASN A 50 11.34 -7.07 -22.40
N ARG A 51 11.40 -8.40 -22.43
CA ARG A 51 10.82 -9.21 -23.52
C ARG A 51 9.44 -9.70 -23.12
N ALA A 52 8.44 -8.94 -23.55
CA ALA A 52 7.08 -9.43 -23.68
C ALA A 52 7.06 -10.77 -24.43
N PRO A 53 6.24 -11.76 -24.02
CA PRO A 53 5.76 -12.75 -24.95
C PRO A 53 4.86 -12.02 -25.94
N THR A 54 5.40 -11.67 -27.10
CA THR A 54 4.63 -11.21 -28.26
C THR A 54 3.63 -12.28 -28.76
N SER A 55 3.65 -13.47 -28.16
CA SER A 55 2.71 -14.56 -28.42
C SER A 55 1.31 -14.30 -27.86
N ALA A 56 1.13 -13.51 -26.79
CA ALA A 56 -0.19 -13.23 -26.21
C ALA A 56 -1.08 -12.30 -27.07
N ILE A 57 -0.51 -11.67 -28.10
CA ILE A 57 -1.24 -10.79 -29.03
C ILE A 57 -1.77 -11.58 -30.24
N LYS A 58 -1.24 -12.79 -30.52
CA LYS A 58 -1.62 -13.55 -31.73
C LYS A 58 -2.99 -14.24 -31.63
N ASP A 59 -3.50 -14.45 -30.41
CA ASP A 59 -4.74 -15.19 -30.16
C ASP A 59 -5.93 -14.30 -29.74
N LEU A 60 -5.77 -12.97 -29.77
CA LEU A 60 -6.92 -12.07 -29.71
C LEU A 60 -7.79 -12.35 -30.96
N PRO A 61 -9.10 -12.62 -30.81
CA PRO A 61 -9.98 -12.82 -31.95
C PRO A 61 -9.82 -11.60 -32.86
N LYS A 62 -9.44 -11.84 -34.13
CA LYS A 62 -9.42 -10.82 -35.18
C LYS A 62 -10.83 -10.25 -35.27
N SER A 63 -11.09 -9.21 -34.50
CA SER A 63 -12.39 -8.56 -34.45
C SER A 63 -12.64 -7.98 -35.84
N LYS A 64 -13.82 -8.30 -36.36
CA LYS A 64 -14.31 -7.82 -37.65
C LYS A 64 -14.09 -6.30 -37.72
N SER A 65 -13.42 -5.88 -38.80
CA SER A 65 -13.27 -4.49 -39.29
C SER A 65 -13.81 -3.40 -38.35
N ILE A 66 -12.95 -2.92 -37.44
CA ILE A 66 -13.22 -1.73 -36.64
C ILE A 66 -13.30 -0.52 -37.59
N PRO A 67 -14.32 0.36 -37.49
CA PRO A 67 -14.49 1.49 -38.40
C PRO A 67 -13.29 2.45 -38.37
N LYS A 68 -12.97 3.03 -39.53
CA LYS A 68 -11.77 3.87 -39.76
C LYS A 68 -11.80 5.26 -39.11
N SER A 69 -12.87 5.67 -38.42
CA SER A 69 -12.84 6.94 -37.68
C SER A 69 -12.11 6.74 -36.34
N MET A 70 -11.06 7.52 -36.08
CA MET A 70 -10.31 7.53 -34.81
C MET A 70 -11.25 7.67 -33.59
N ASP A 71 -12.36 8.39 -33.75
CA ASP A 71 -13.40 8.60 -32.74
C ASP A 71 -14.09 7.28 -32.31
N SER A 72 -14.38 6.39 -33.26
CA SER A 72 -14.98 5.08 -32.96
C SER A 72 -14.00 4.10 -32.29
N ARG A 73 -12.73 4.10 -32.71
CA ARG A 73 -11.69 3.20 -32.18
C ARG A 73 -11.32 3.54 -30.73
N THR A 74 -11.11 4.82 -30.43
CA THR A 74 -10.80 5.28 -29.06
C THR A 74 -11.96 5.01 -28.11
N ARG A 75 -13.20 5.23 -28.54
CA ARG A 75 -14.40 4.95 -27.75
C ARG A 75 -14.63 3.46 -27.52
N ILE A 76 -14.34 2.61 -28.51
CA ILE A 76 -14.38 1.14 -28.38
C ILE A 76 -13.28 0.64 -27.42
N LEU A 77 -12.05 1.12 -27.58
CA LEU A 77 -10.93 0.75 -26.71
C LEU A 77 -11.17 1.26 -25.28
N PHE A 78 -11.69 2.47 -25.12
CA PHE A 78 -12.01 3.01 -23.81
C PHE A 78 -13.14 2.24 -23.13
N ASN A 79 -14.20 1.84 -23.85
CA ASN A 79 -15.23 0.92 -23.36
C ASN A 79 -14.70 -0.49 -23.03
N ALA A 80 -13.59 -0.90 -23.66
CA ALA A 80 -12.91 -2.15 -23.34
C ALA A 80 -12.09 -2.05 -22.04
N TYR A 81 -11.55 -0.86 -21.72
CA TYR A 81 -10.72 -0.61 -20.55
C TYR A 81 -11.42 0.17 -19.41
N THR A 82 -12.67 0.59 -19.59
CA THR A 82 -13.47 1.12 -18.48
C THR A 82 -13.73 -0.03 -17.52
N LEU A 83 -13.50 0.24 -16.25
CA LEU A 83 -13.62 -0.72 -15.17
C LEU A 83 -14.97 -1.42 -15.23
N LYS A 84 -14.96 -2.75 -15.36
CA LYS A 84 -16.16 -3.58 -15.33
C LYS A 84 -16.12 -4.38 -14.05
N PHE A 85 -16.89 -3.97 -13.06
CA PHE A 85 -17.08 -4.75 -11.86
C PHE A 85 -18.54 -4.64 -11.40
N GLU A 86 -18.93 -5.53 -10.49
CA GLU A 86 -20.29 -5.51 -9.94
C GLU A 86 -20.41 -4.43 -8.90
N LEU A 87 -21.54 -3.71 -8.93
CA LEU A 87 -21.81 -2.70 -7.92
C LEU A 87 -21.77 -3.37 -6.52
N PRO A 88 -20.99 -2.83 -5.56
CA PRO A 88 -20.96 -3.35 -4.20
C PRO A 88 -22.37 -3.42 -3.60
N GLN A 89 -22.63 -4.37 -2.70
CA GLN A 89 -23.99 -4.58 -2.17
C GLN A 89 -24.56 -3.35 -1.46
N GLU A 90 -23.74 -2.62 -0.70
CA GLU A 90 -24.19 -1.37 -0.05
C GLU A 90 -24.50 -0.28 -1.07
N ASP A 91 -23.71 -0.16 -2.13
CA ASP A 91 -23.96 0.77 -3.23
C ASP A 91 -25.23 0.38 -4.03
N LYS A 92 -25.52 -0.92 -4.16
CA LYS A 92 -26.78 -1.42 -4.75
C LYS A 92 -27.98 -1.00 -3.91
N LYS A 93 -27.93 -1.18 -2.59
CA LYS A 93 -29.00 -0.74 -1.68
C LYS A 93 -29.20 0.77 -1.75
N LEU A 94 -28.10 1.54 -1.73
CA LEU A 94 -28.15 2.98 -1.86
C LEU A 94 -28.77 3.40 -3.21
N SER A 95 -28.43 2.73 -4.31
CA SER A 95 -29.01 3.02 -5.63
C SER A 95 -30.52 2.87 -5.64
N VAL A 96 -31.03 1.77 -5.07
CA VAL A 96 -32.47 1.52 -4.97
C VAL A 96 -33.16 2.61 -4.14
N ALA A 97 -32.59 3.00 -3.00
CA ALA A 97 -33.15 4.06 -2.16
C ALA A 97 -33.10 5.44 -2.86
N TYR A 98 -31.98 5.74 -3.54
CA TYR A 98 -31.77 7.01 -4.23
C TYR A 98 -32.75 7.23 -5.39
N ILE A 99 -33.14 6.17 -6.11
CA ILE A 99 -34.15 6.25 -7.17
C ILE A 99 -35.50 6.74 -6.63
N VAL A 100 -35.88 6.31 -5.42
CA VAL A 100 -37.17 6.67 -4.82
C VAL A 100 -37.11 8.05 -4.16
N LYS A 101 -35.99 8.38 -3.51
CA LYS A 101 -35.82 9.58 -2.67
C LYS A 101 -34.46 10.24 -2.90
N PRO A 102 -34.20 10.83 -4.07
CA PRO A 102 -32.87 11.30 -4.45
C PRO A 102 -32.34 12.41 -3.54
N GLU A 103 -33.17 13.38 -3.15
CA GLU A 103 -32.73 14.49 -2.31
C GLU A 103 -32.44 14.07 -0.86
N GLU A 104 -33.30 13.21 -0.29
CA GLU A 104 -33.13 12.67 1.07
C GLU A 104 -31.85 11.83 1.16
N GLU A 105 -31.67 10.88 0.24
CA GLU A 105 -30.49 10.03 0.24
C GLU A 105 -29.22 10.80 -0.14
N PHE A 106 -29.31 11.85 -0.97
CA PHE A 106 -28.16 12.71 -1.23
C PHE A 106 -27.69 13.42 0.03
N ASN A 107 -28.60 14.09 0.74
CA ASN A 107 -28.27 14.83 1.95
C ASN A 107 -27.75 13.92 3.06
N LYS A 108 -28.35 12.73 3.21
CA LYS A 108 -27.97 11.75 4.22
C LYS A 108 -26.58 11.14 3.98
N ASN A 109 -26.30 10.72 2.75
CA ASN A 109 -25.09 9.94 2.47
C ASN A 109 -23.92 10.81 2.01
N PHE A 110 -24.18 11.96 1.40
CA PHE A 110 -23.16 12.76 0.72
C PHE A 110 -22.97 14.18 1.27
N VAL A 111 -23.75 14.61 2.25
CA VAL A 111 -23.61 15.96 2.84
C VAL A 111 -23.31 15.86 4.33
N THR A 112 -22.43 16.72 4.85
CA THR A 112 -22.14 16.83 6.28
C THR A 112 -22.02 18.29 6.66
N GLY A 113 -22.85 18.77 7.58
CA GLY A 113 -22.88 20.18 7.96
C GLY A 113 -23.20 21.14 6.79
N GLY A 114 -23.98 20.68 5.80
CA GLY A 114 -24.27 21.43 4.58
C GLY A 114 -23.18 21.39 3.51
N VAL A 115 -22.08 20.69 3.74
CA VAL A 115 -20.94 20.58 2.82
C VAL A 115 -20.94 19.22 2.11
N PRO A 116 -20.85 19.16 0.77
CA PRO A 116 -20.75 17.90 0.05
C PRO A 116 -19.42 17.17 0.30
N LYS A 117 -19.51 15.85 0.52
CA LYS A 117 -18.39 14.92 0.65
C LYS A 117 -17.95 14.46 -0.74
N ILE A 118 -17.05 15.22 -1.37
CA ILE A 118 -16.61 14.99 -2.76
C ILE A 118 -16.07 13.56 -2.96
N GLU A 119 -15.32 13.04 -2.01
CA GLU A 119 -14.79 11.67 -2.05
C GLU A 119 -15.88 10.61 -2.17
N ALA A 120 -16.90 10.69 -1.31
CA ALA A 120 -18.02 9.75 -1.29
C ALA A 120 -18.83 9.84 -2.59
N ILE A 121 -19.09 11.06 -3.07
CA ILE A 121 -19.83 11.29 -4.31
C ILE A 121 -19.04 10.75 -5.52
N ALA A 122 -17.76 11.10 -5.62
CA ALA A 122 -16.91 10.69 -6.74
C ALA A 122 -16.74 9.17 -6.79
N THR A 123 -16.45 8.55 -5.64
CA THR A 123 -16.29 7.09 -5.53
C THR A 123 -17.57 6.36 -5.91
N TYR A 124 -18.71 6.77 -5.36
CA TYR A 124 -20.00 6.17 -5.67
C TYR A 124 -20.37 6.33 -7.15
N GLY A 125 -20.17 7.52 -7.73
CA GLY A 125 -20.38 7.77 -9.16
C GLY A 125 -19.46 6.91 -10.06
N ILE A 126 -18.19 6.73 -9.69
CA ILE A 126 -17.27 5.85 -10.44
C ILE A 126 -17.77 4.41 -10.40
N ASN A 127 -18.24 3.93 -9.24
CA ASN A 127 -18.78 2.58 -9.08
C ASN A 127 -20.06 2.37 -9.92
N LEU A 128 -20.97 3.35 -9.91
CA LEU A 128 -22.19 3.35 -10.72
C LEU A 128 -21.87 3.30 -12.22
N MET A 129 -20.95 4.14 -12.70
CA MET A 129 -20.58 4.18 -14.12
C MET A 129 -19.87 2.89 -14.56
N SER A 130 -19.03 2.33 -13.70
CA SER A 130 -18.38 1.04 -13.95
C SER A 130 -19.42 -0.09 -14.07
N SER A 131 -20.42 -0.07 -13.17
CA SER A 131 -21.52 -1.04 -13.17
C SER A 131 -22.47 -0.84 -14.34
N TYR A 132 -22.72 0.41 -14.77
CA TYR A 132 -23.49 0.72 -15.97
C TYR A 132 -22.87 0.10 -17.23
N VAL A 133 -21.55 0.13 -17.38
CA VAL A 133 -20.87 -0.53 -18.51
C VAL A 133 -21.05 -2.04 -18.49
N LYS A 134 -21.05 -2.66 -17.29
CA LYS A 134 -21.21 -4.11 -17.14
C LYS A 134 -22.67 -4.57 -17.31
N GLU A 135 -23.61 -3.86 -16.69
CA GLU A 135 -25.01 -4.29 -16.53
C GLU A 135 -25.97 -3.60 -17.50
N GLY A 136 -25.59 -2.46 -18.11
CA GLY A 136 -26.44 -1.67 -18.99
C GLY A 136 -27.58 -0.93 -18.26
N ASN A 137 -27.54 -0.85 -16.93
CA ASN A 137 -28.61 -0.24 -16.14
C ASN A 137 -28.57 1.30 -16.24
N ALA A 138 -29.49 1.87 -17.04
CA ALA A 138 -29.58 3.30 -17.28
C ALA A 138 -29.83 4.14 -16.01
N GLU A 139 -30.40 3.56 -14.94
CA GLU A 139 -30.60 4.28 -13.68
C GLU A 139 -29.28 4.64 -13.01
N TYR A 140 -28.25 3.79 -13.10
CA TYR A 140 -26.92 4.12 -12.57
C TYR A 140 -26.30 5.34 -13.25
N ARG A 141 -26.54 5.48 -14.56
CA ARG A 141 -26.12 6.68 -15.30
C ARG A 141 -26.90 7.92 -14.87
N LYS A 142 -28.23 7.82 -14.70
CA LYS A 142 -29.09 8.93 -14.25
C LYS A 142 -28.74 9.43 -12.84
N ILE A 143 -28.49 8.51 -11.91
CA ILE A 143 -28.01 8.85 -10.56
C ILE A 143 -26.68 9.61 -10.67
N THR A 144 -25.75 9.12 -11.49
CA THR A 144 -24.47 9.81 -11.72
C THR A 144 -24.66 11.21 -12.28
N GLU A 145 -25.58 11.41 -13.22
CA GLU A 145 -25.92 12.73 -13.78
C GLU A 145 -26.43 13.70 -12.71
N ASP A 146 -27.31 13.24 -11.81
CA ASP A 146 -27.81 14.03 -10.69
C ASP A 146 -26.68 14.40 -9.70
N LEU A 147 -25.79 13.45 -9.37
CA LEU A 147 -24.62 13.71 -8.53
C LEU A 147 -23.70 14.79 -9.12
N ILE A 148 -23.41 14.71 -10.43
CA ILE A 148 -22.59 15.71 -11.14
C ILE A 148 -23.28 17.09 -11.13
N LYS A 149 -24.59 17.15 -11.41
CA LYS A 149 -25.37 18.41 -11.36
C LYS A 149 -25.29 19.07 -9.98
N ARG A 150 -25.48 18.29 -8.91
CA ARG A 150 -25.41 18.79 -7.51
C ARG A 150 -24.00 19.26 -7.14
N LEU A 151 -22.97 18.52 -7.55
CA LEU A 151 -21.58 18.92 -7.36
C LEU A 151 -21.25 20.21 -8.11
N ASP A 152 -21.69 20.34 -9.37
CA ASP A 152 -21.43 21.55 -10.15
C ASP A 152 -21.99 22.81 -9.48
N VAL A 153 -23.21 22.72 -8.96
CA VAL A 153 -23.85 23.79 -8.18
C VAL A 153 -23.02 24.13 -6.94
N ALA A 154 -22.62 23.13 -6.15
CA ALA A 154 -21.87 23.34 -4.93
C ALA A 154 -20.45 23.90 -5.19
N LEU A 155 -19.80 23.47 -6.26
CA LEU A 155 -18.44 23.86 -6.63
C LEU A 155 -18.39 25.22 -7.36
N LYS A 156 -19.50 25.96 -7.46
CA LYS A 156 -19.45 27.37 -7.86
C LYS A 156 -18.75 28.25 -6.81
N ASP A 157 -18.76 27.83 -5.55
CA ASP A 157 -17.99 28.44 -4.48
C ASP A 157 -16.56 27.89 -4.45
N ASP A 158 -15.59 28.69 -4.88
CA ASP A 158 -14.17 28.31 -4.90
C ASP A 158 -13.58 28.08 -3.49
N THR A 159 -14.22 28.63 -2.44
CA THR A 159 -13.79 28.38 -1.06
C THR A 159 -14.07 26.94 -0.62
N LEU A 160 -15.06 26.28 -1.23
CA LEU A 160 -15.33 24.87 -1.00
C LEU A 160 -14.16 24.01 -1.51
N ILE A 161 -13.67 24.28 -2.71
CA ILE A 161 -12.54 23.55 -3.31
C ILE A 161 -11.30 23.65 -2.41
N ALA A 162 -11.01 24.84 -1.89
CA ALA A 162 -9.85 25.08 -1.03
C ALA A 162 -9.91 24.35 0.33
N LYS A 163 -11.11 23.99 0.82
CA LYS A 163 -11.33 23.27 2.08
C LYS A 163 -11.26 21.75 1.94
N GLN A 164 -11.18 21.24 0.71
CA GLN A 164 -11.23 19.81 0.43
C GLN A 164 -9.82 19.26 0.23
N HIS A 165 -9.63 17.99 0.57
CA HIS A 165 -8.37 17.31 0.27
C HIS A 165 -8.15 17.30 -1.25
N TRP A 166 -6.97 17.75 -1.70
CA TRP A 166 -6.68 17.93 -3.12
C TRP A 166 -6.91 16.66 -3.95
N TYR A 167 -6.63 15.47 -3.39
CA TYR A 167 -6.85 14.18 -4.06
C TYR A 167 -8.33 13.97 -4.43
N ASN A 168 -9.24 14.36 -3.54
CA ASN A 168 -10.68 14.16 -3.76
C ASN A 168 -11.18 15.02 -4.93
N VAL A 169 -10.61 16.21 -5.10
CA VAL A 169 -10.99 17.15 -6.17
C VAL A 169 -10.20 16.91 -7.46
N ALA A 170 -8.87 16.88 -7.38
CA ALA A 170 -8.01 16.83 -8.56
C ALA A 170 -7.82 15.42 -9.13
N VAL A 171 -8.11 14.37 -8.35
CA VAL A 171 -7.97 12.97 -8.79
C VAL A 171 -9.32 12.26 -8.88
N LEU A 172 -10.05 12.11 -7.78
CA LEU A 172 -11.30 11.32 -7.79
C LEU A 172 -12.41 11.99 -8.60
N LEU A 173 -12.67 13.27 -8.36
CA LEU A 173 -13.70 14.00 -9.09
C LEU A 173 -13.37 14.10 -10.58
N THR A 174 -12.16 14.53 -10.96
CA THR A 174 -11.77 14.63 -12.38
C THR A 174 -11.84 13.26 -13.08
N ARG A 175 -11.51 12.17 -12.39
CA ARG A 175 -11.71 10.80 -12.90
C ARG A 175 -13.17 10.48 -13.15
N LEU A 176 -14.09 10.76 -12.21
CA LEU A 176 -15.53 10.60 -12.43
C LEU A 176 -16.01 11.37 -13.65
N LEU A 177 -15.65 12.66 -13.73
CA LEU A 177 -16.06 13.54 -14.82
C LEU A 177 -15.55 13.02 -16.17
N ALA A 178 -14.29 12.61 -16.26
CA ALA A 178 -13.71 12.03 -17.48
C ALA A 178 -14.39 10.73 -17.88
N ILE A 179 -14.71 9.85 -16.92
CA ILE A 179 -15.50 8.63 -17.18
C ILE A 179 -16.88 8.99 -17.76
N TYR A 180 -17.54 10.00 -17.19
CA TYR A 180 -18.85 10.43 -17.68
C TYR A 180 -18.79 11.07 -19.08
N GLU A 181 -17.77 11.88 -19.41
CA GLU A 181 -17.63 12.44 -20.76
C GLU A 181 -17.66 11.36 -21.86
N PHE A 182 -17.04 10.21 -21.60
CA PHE A 182 -17.02 9.08 -22.52
C PHE A 182 -18.32 8.27 -22.54
N LEU A 183 -18.84 7.92 -21.36
CA LEU A 183 -19.92 6.94 -21.22
C LEU A 183 -21.32 7.56 -21.16
N GLY A 184 -21.38 8.82 -20.74
CA GLY A 184 -22.60 9.59 -20.59
C GLY A 184 -23.27 9.88 -21.93
N THR A 185 -24.55 10.23 -21.85
CA THR A 185 -25.36 10.54 -23.03
C THR A 185 -25.86 11.98 -23.06
N GLU A 186 -25.91 12.68 -21.91
CA GLU A 186 -26.38 14.07 -21.87
C GLU A 186 -25.25 15.07 -22.17
N GLU A 187 -25.35 15.75 -23.30
CA GLU A 187 -24.34 16.71 -23.78
C GLU A 187 -24.16 17.92 -22.83
N THR A 188 -25.23 18.33 -22.15
CA THR A 188 -25.16 19.41 -21.16
C THR A 188 -24.29 19.03 -19.96
N ILE A 189 -24.34 17.77 -19.52
CA ILE A 189 -23.59 17.27 -18.36
C ILE A 189 -22.15 16.97 -18.73
N LYS A 190 -21.95 16.48 -19.93
CA LYS A 190 -20.65 16.40 -20.58
C LYS A 190 -19.92 17.74 -20.63
N ASN A 191 -20.61 18.81 -21.03
CA ASN A 191 -20.04 20.15 -21.01
C ASN A 191 -19.69 20.65 -19.59
N ILE A 192 -20.53 20.33 -18.58
CA ILE A 192 -20.19 20.60 -17.17
C ILE A 192 -18.88 19.89 -16.77
N CYS A 193 -18.75 18.61 -17.13
CA CYS A 193 -17.55 17.82 -16.85
C CYS A 193 -16.30 18.47 -17.47
N HIS A 194 -16.38 18.83 -18.75
CA HIS A 194 -15.28 19.45 -19.49
C HIS A 194 -14.78 20.74 -18.83
N GLN A 195 -15.68 21.68 -18.60
CA GLN A 195 -15.36 22.96 -17.99
C GLN A 195 -14.76 22.78 -16.60
N ARG A 196 -15.27 21.81 -15.83
CA ARG A 196 -14.80 21.55 -14.47
C ARG A 196 -13.42 20.90 -14.44
N ILE A 197 -13.14 19.94 -15.32
CA ILE A 197 -11.81 19.33 -15.43
C ILE A 197 -10.77 20.40 -15.77
N LEU A 198 -11.04 21.27 -16.76
CA LEU A 198 -10.12 22.35 -17.14
C LEU A 198 -9.98 23.43 -16.06
N LYS A 199 -11.01 23.70 -15.27
CA LYS A 199 -10.91 24.60 -14.11
C LYS A 199 -9.99 24.03 -13.03
N ILE A 200 -10.10 22.73 -12.75
CA ILE A 200 -9.31 22.05 -11.70
C ILE A 200 -7.86 21.82 -12.15
N THR A 201 -7.68 21.41 -13.40
CA THR A 201 -6.40 21.10 -14.04
C THR A 201 -6.26 21.95 -15.30
N PRO A 202 -5.88 23.24 -15.20
CA PRO A 202 -5.81 24.11 -16.38
C PRO A 202 -4.66 23.77 -17.33
N LYS A 203 -3.61 23.10 -16.86
CA LYS A 203 -2.48 22.63 -17.67
C LYS A 203 -2.14 21.20 -17.34
N PHE A 204 -1.49 20.53 -18.27
CA PHE A 204 -1.13 19.11 -18.20
C PHE A 204 -0.58 18.63 -16.85
N ASN A 205 0.36 19.37 -16.25
CA ASN A 205 1.00 19.05 -14.97
C ASN A 205 0.58 19.98 -13.82
N ILE A 206 -0.35 20.92 -14.01
CA ILE A 206 -0.74 21.88 -12.97
C ILE A 206 -2.21 21.67 -12.62
N SER A 207 -2.45 21.30 -11.36
CA SER A 207 -3.79 21.13 -10.79
C SER A 207 -3.91 21.95 -9.51
N LEU A 208 -4.99 22.71 -9.34
CA LEU A 208 -5.23 23.55 -8.15
C LEU A 208 -4.02 24.42 -7.79
N GLY A 209 -3.36 25.01 -8.81
CA GLY A 209 -2.18 25.86 -8.63
C GLY A 209 -0.87 25.14 -8.30
N THR A 210 -0.86 23.81 -8.16
CA THR A 210 0.32 23.01 -7.79
C THR A 210 0.82 22.19 -8.97
N THR A 211 2.15 22.15 -9.17
CA THR A 211 2.80 21.28 -10.16
C THR A 211 2.86 19.85 -9.65
N ARG A 212 2.37 18.89 -10.44
CA ARG A 212 2.32 17.45 -10.15
C ARG A 212 3.43 16.69 -10.86
N LYS A 213 3.97 15.66 -10.21
CA LYS A 213 5.06 14.80 -10.70
C LYS A 213 4.80 13.34 -10.36
N GLY A 214 5.55 12.43 -10.98
CA GLY A 214 5.46 10.98 -10.73
C GLY A 214 4.03 10.45 -10.86
N VAL A 215 3.58 9.70 -9.86
CA VAL A 215 2.22 9.13 -9.84
C VAL A 215 1.12 10.20 -9.83
N GLU A 216 1.33 11.33 -9.14
CA GLU A 216 0.34 12.42 -9.10
C GLU A 216 0.15 13.04 -10.49
N LEU A 217 1.21 13.09 -11.32
CA LEU A 217 1.11 13.56 -12.70
C LEU A 217 0.19 12.65 -13.53
N VAL A 218 0.30 11.33 -13.38
CA VAL A 218 -0.58 10.38 -14.09
C VAL A 218 -2.04 10.68 -13.78
N TRP A 219 -2.34 10.86 -12.49
CA TRP A 219 -3.70 11.04 -12.01
C TRP A 219 -4.38 12.31 -12.53
N VAL A 220 -3.64 13.41 -12.66
CA VAL A 220 -4.21 14.69 -13.14
C VAL A 220 -4.11 14.85 -14.66
N ALA A 221 -3.05 14.32 -15.28
CA ALA A 221 -2.83 14.46 -16.71
C ALA A 221 -3.81 13.60 -17.51
N VAL A 222 -4.17 12.40 -17.04
CA VAL A 222 -5.07 11.51 -17.78
C VAL A 222 -6.46 12.12 -18.00
N PRO A 223 -7.20 12.58 -16.97
CA PRO A 223 -8.46 13.28 -17.18
C PRO A 223 -8.32 14.54 -18.07
N TRP A 224 -7.21 15.26 -17.95
CA TRP A 224 -6.92 16.42 -18.79
C TRP A 224 -6.75 16.04 -20.27
N ILE A 225 -5.99 14.99 -20.57
CA ILE A 225 -5.79 14.46 -21.94
C ILE A 225 -7.15 14.04 -22.51
N VAL A 226 -7.95 13.32 -21.71
CA VAL A 226 -9.28 12.83 -22.09
C VAL A 226 -10.18 13.98 -22.54
N THR A 227 -10.37 14.98 -21.69
CA THR A 227 -11.34 16.04 -21.97
C THR A 227 -10.89 16.90 -23.16
N ASN A 228 -9.59 17.21 -23.26
CA ASN A 228 -9.10 18.00 -24.38
C ASN A 228 -9.11 17.22 -25.71
N TYR A 229 -8.98 15.90 -25.67
CA TYR A 229 -9.15 15.07 -26.87
C TYR A 229 -10.59 15.16 -27.40
N LEU A 230 -11.58 15.06 -26.52
CA LEU A 230 -13.01 15.05 -26.90
C LEU A 230 -13.52 16.42 -27.37
N TYR A 231 -13.11 17.52 -26.72
CA TYR A 231 -13.72 18.85 -26.96
C TYR A 231 -12.81 19.84 -27.67
N ASN A 232 -11.48 19.74 -27.48
CA ASN A 232 -10.52 20.73 -27.98
C ASN A 232 -9.72 20.24 -29.19
N ASN A 233 -10.09 19.07 -29.74
CA ASN A 233 -9.53 18.52 -30.96
C ASN A 233 -7.99 18.44 -30.93
N LEU A 234 -7.43 17.98 -29.80
CA LEU A 234 -6.00 17.67 -29.61
C LEU A 234 -5.54 16.45 -30.45
N SER A 235 -5.86 16.45 -31.74
CA SER A 235 -5.36 15.50 -32.73
C SER A 235 -3.83 15.56 -32.89
N GLY A 236 -3.19 16.65 -32.41
CA GLY A 236 -1.74 16.77 -32.32
C GLY A 236 -1.28 17.23 -30.93
N LEU A 237 -0.79 16.31 -30.10
CA LEU A 237 0.26 16.63 -29.11
C LEU A 237 1.60 16.86 -29.86
N HIS A 238 1.58 17.71 -30.89
CA HIS A 238 2.77 17.98 -31.72
C HIS A 238 3.78 18.89 -31.03
N GLU A 239 3.42 19.47 -29.89
CA GLU A 239 4.34 19.92 -28.88
C GLU A 239 4.16 18.98 -27.70
N THR A 240 4.94 17.91 -27.60
CA THR A 240 5.04 17.17 -26.33
C THR A 240 5.77 18.09 -25.37
N PRO A 241 5.09 18.68 -24.37
CA PRO A 241 5.79 19.41 -23.33
C PRO A 241 6.79 18.45 -22.68
N ASP A 242 7.90 18.94 -22.14
CA ASP A 242 8.88 18.10 -21.44
C ASP A 242 8.20 17.19 -20.39
N GLU A 243 7.09 17.66 -19.83
CA GLU A 243 6.20 16.96 -18.93
C GLU A 243 5.58 15.67 -19.50
N PHE A 244 5.25 15.64 -20.80
CA PHE A 244 4.71 14.42 -21.43
C PHE A 244 5.80 13.34 -21.54
N ARG A 245 7.05 13.75 -21.80
CA ARG A 245 8.20 12.84 -21.78
C ARG A 245 8.40 12.27 -20.37
N ASP A 246 8.25 13.08 -19.34
CA ASP A 246 8.36 12.64 -17.94
C ASP A 246 7.23 11.67 -17.56
N LEU A 247 5.99 11.97 -18.00
CA LEU A 247 4.87 11.04 -17.84
C LEU A 247 5.14 9.70 -18.55
N LYS A 248 5.64 9.72 -19.80
CA LYS A 248 5.98 8.50 -20.54
C LYS A 248 7.09 7.70 -19.84
N LYS A 249 8.13 8.36 -19.33
CA LYS A 249 9.21 7.70 -18.56
C LYS A 249 8.66 7.00 -17.31
N PHE A 250 7.79 7.68 -16.56
CA PHE A 250 7.16 7.10 -15.37
C PHE A 250 6.26 5.92 -15.73
N MET A 251 5.39 6.05 -16.73
CA MET A 251 4.50 4.97 -17.18
C MET A 251 5.24 3.76 -17.75
N ASN A 252 6.45 3.96 -18.26
CA ASN A 252 7.33 2.87 -18.70
C ASN A 252 8.15 2.24 -17.57
N GLY A 253 8.09 2.77 -16.34
CA GLY A 253 8.87 2.27 -15.20
C GLY A 253 10.37 2.59 -15.30
N VAL A 254 10.76 3.58 -16.11
CA VAL A 254 12.17 3.98 -16.33
C VAL A 254 12.67 4.92 -15.23
N ASP A 255 11.77 5.62 -14.55
CA ASP A 255 12.09 6.61 -13.51
C ASP A 255 12.15 5.97 -12.11
N VAL A 256 13.02 4.94 -11.98
CA VAL A 256 13.26 4.24 -10.71
C VAL A 256 14.40 4.89 -9.93
N VAL A 257 14.17 5.11 -8.64
CA VAL A 257 15.18 5.60 -7.69
C VAL A 257 16.25 4.52 -7.53
N ARG A 258 17.52 4.91 -7.66
CA ARG A 258 18.63 3.95 -7.64
C ARG A 258 18.94 3.52 -6.21
N ARG A 259 19.57 2.35 -6.08
CA ARG A 259 20.09 1.87 -4.79
C ARG A 259 21.15 2.86 -4.27
N GLY A 260 20.95 3.35 -3.04
CA GLY A 260 21.82 4.35 -2.41
C GLY A 260 21.29 5.79 -2.51
N GLU A 261 20.27 6.05 -3.33
CA GLU A 261 19.57 7.34 -3.36
C GLU A 261 18.46 7.37 -2.30
N THR A 262 18.26 8.53 -1.68
CA THR A 262 17.20 8.73 -0.67
C THR A 262 16.11 9.63 -1.23
N GLY A 263 14.87 9.17 -1.24
CA GLY A 263 13.73 10.00 -1.65
C GLY A 263 12.44 9.22 -1.89
N ASP A 264 11.41 9.95 -2.29
CA ASP A 264 10.16 9.37 -2.76
C ASP A 264 10.35 8.77 -4.17
N GLY A 265 9.71 7.64 -4.43
CA GLY A 265 9.70 6.98 -5.72
C GLY A 265 9.71 5.46 -5.64
N LEU A 266 9.77 4.85 -6.82
CA LEU A 266 9.88 3.40 -6.99
C LEU A 266 11.35 3.01 -7.07
N TYR A 267 11.81 2.23 -6.12
CA TYR A 267 13.17 1.72 -6.08
C TYR A 267 13.35 0.49 -6.96
N GLN A 268 14.59 0.20 -7.35
CA GLN A 268 14.93 -0.95 -8.18
C GLN A 268 14.49 -2.30 -7.59
N GLU A 269 14.62 -2.50 -6.28
CA GLU A 269 14.09 -3.68 -5.59
C GLU A 269 12.55 -3.67 -5.43
N CYS A 270 11.87 -2.75 -6.11
CA CYS A 270 10.43 -2.54 -6.08
C CYS A 270 9.86 -1.96 -4.78
N SER A 271 10.67 -1.44 -3.85
CA SER A 271 10.16 -0.65 -2.72
C SER A 271 9.52 0.64 -3.25
N PHE A 272 8.36 1.04 -2.76
CA PHE A 272 7.75 2.34 -3.11
C PHE A 272 7.64 3.24 -1.88
N ILE A 273 8.24 4.43 -1.98
CA ILE A 273 8.17 5.47 -0.95
C ILE A 273 7.37 6.64 -1.52
N TYR A 274 6.35 7.08 -0.81
CA TYR A 274 5.53 8.23 -1.20
C TYR A 274 5.30 9.11 0.02
N LYS A 275 5.73 10.37 -0.07
CA LYS A 275 5.70 11.33 1.04
C LYS A 275 6.36 10.77 2.29
N GLN A 276 7.53 10.16 2.11
CA GLN A 276 8.32 9.48 3.16
C GLN A 276 7.62 8.26 3.79
N VAL A 277 6.49 7.80 3.25
CA VAL A 277 5.79 6.60 3.73
C VAL A 277 6.06 5.45 2.77
N ALA A 278 6.49 4.31 3.30
CA ALA A 278 6.62 3.08 2.52
C ALA A 278 5.25 2.42 2.33
N THR A 279 4.56 2.77 1.25
CA THR A 279 3.23 2.32 0.88
C THR A 279 3.18 2.09 -0.62
N TYR A 280 2.34 1.17 -1.10
CA TYR A 280 2.08 0.94 -2.52
C TYR A 280 0.76 1.56 -2.98
N TRP A 281 0.00 2.18 -2.07
CA TRP A 281 -1.34 2.75 -2.35
C TRP A 281 -1.38 3.59 -3.64
N PRO A 282 -0.46 4.56 -3.87
CA PRO A 282 -0.54 5.37 -5.08
C PRO A 282 -0.39 4.55 -6.37
N LEU A 283 0.50 3.54 -6.37
CA LEU A 283 0.72 2.71 -7.54
C LEU A 283 -0.49 1.83 -7.86
N VAL A 284 -1.07 1.19 -6.83
CA VAL A 284 -2.24 0.31 -7.04
C VAL A 284 -3.50 1.09 -7.40
N GLU A 285 -3.61 2.36 -7.03
CA GLU A 285 -4.71 3.25 -7.45
C GLU A 285 -4.61 3.70 -8.92
N THR A 286 -3.42 3.64 -9.54
CA THR A 286 -3.19 3.95 -10.97
C THR A 286 -3.73 2.88 -11.92
N GLY A 287 -4.58 1.95 -11.48
CA GLY A 287 -4.99 0.75 -12.23
C GLY A 287 -5.69 0.98 -13.58
N GLU A 288 -6.64 0.10 -13.91
CA GLU A 288 -7.08 -0.14 -15.29
C GLU A 288 -7.60 1.10 -16.04
N PHE A 289 -8.21 2.07 -15.33
CA PHE A 289 -8.64 3.34 -15.93
C PHE A 289 -7.47 4.12 -16.55
N TYR A 290 -6.38 4.30 -15.81
CA TYR A 290 -5.25 5.11 -16.27
C TYR A 290 -4.42 4.35 -17.32
N PHE A 291 -4.11 3.07 -17.08
CA PHE A 291 -3.43 2.24 -18.06
C PHE A 291 -4.24 2.07 -19.34
N GLY A 292 -5.56 1.93 -19.23
CA GLY A 292 -6.48 1.87 -20.36
C GLY A 292 -6.35 3.05 -21.32
N ILE A 293 -6.28 4.28 -20.80
CA ILE A 293 -6.07 5.49 -21.61
C ILE A 293 -4.72 5.48 -22.33
N PHE A 294 -3.67 4.98 -21.70
CA PHE A 294 -2.37 4.86 -22.38
C PHE A 294 -2.40 3.82 -23.48
N ARG A 295 -3.01 2.65 -23.22
CA ARG A 295 -3.15 1.57 -24.20
C ARG A 295 -4.02 1.99 -25.40
N THR A 296 -5.08 2.79 -25.19
CA THR A 296 -5.91 3.28 -26.31
C THR A 296 -5.13 4.17 -27.28
N ARG A 297 -4.03 4.76 -26.81
CA ARG A 297 -3.12 5.59 -27.60
C ARG A 297 -1.87 4.85 -28.08
N GLU A 298 -1.86 3.52 -27.95
CA GLU A 298 -0.73 2.67 -28.36
C GLU A 298 0.59 3.07 -27.64
N LEU A 299 0.48 3.58 -26.41
CA LEU A 299 1.63 3.91 -25.57
C LEU A 299 2.00 2.72 -24.67
N ASP A 300 3.31 2.55 -24.46
CA ASP A 300 3.86 1.56 -23.54
C ASP A 300 3.40 1.84 -22.09
N VAL A 301 3.11 0.76 -21.35
CA VAL A 301 2.64 0.78 -19.95
C VAL A 301 3.46 -0.18 -19.08
N GLY A 302 4.79 -0.09 -19.15
CA GLY A 302 5.71 -0.96 -18.42
C GLY A 302 5.46 -1.00 -16.90
N LEU A 303 5.03 0.13 -16.31
CA LEU A 303 4.70 0.26 -14.89
C LEU A 303 3.59 -0.72 -14.47
N GLU A 304 2.64 -1.05 -15.35
CA GLU A 304 1.58 -2.00 -15.06
C GLU A 304 2.13 -3.38 -14.69
N ASN A 305 3.12 -3.86 -15.44
CA ASN A 305 3.77 -5.15 -15.19
C ASN A 305 4.58 -5.11 -13.90
N VAL A 306 5.20 -3.98 -13.59
CA VAL A 306 5.89 -3.78 -12.31
C VAL A 306 4.91 -3.91 -11.15
N ILE A 307 3.74 -3.26 -11.24
CA ILE A 307 2.72 -3.32 -10.18
C ILE A 307 2.15 -4.73 -10.04
N LYS A 308 1.82 -5.41 -11.15
CA LYS A 308 1.42 -6.83 -11.11
C LYS A 308 2.50 -7.71 -10.47
N GLY A 309 3.77 -7.44 -10.77
CA GLY A 309 4.92 -8.09 -10.14
C GLY A 309 4.96 -7.87 -8.62
N ILE A 310 4.78 -6.62 -8.17
CA ILE A 310 4.68 -6.29 -6.74
C ILE A 310 3.51 -7.03 -6.09
N LEU A 311 2.32 -7.00 -6.71
CA LEU A 311 1.14 -7.72 -6.21
C LEU A 311 1.40 -9.23 -6.09
N ASN A 312 2.00 -9.86 -7.09
CA ASN A 312 2.36 -11.29 -7.06
C ASN A 312 3.40 -11.62 -5.99
N GLN A 313 4.31 -10.69 -5.68
CA GLN A 313 5.32 -10.87 -4.64
C GLN A 313 4.74 -10.68 -3.23
N VAL A 314 3.87 -9.69 -3.03
CA VAL A 314 3.26 -9.35 -1.74
C VAL A 314 2.11 -10.29 -1.38
N LEU A 315 1.23 -10.61 -2.32
CA LEU A 315 0.02 -11.38 -2.06
C LEU A 315 0.30 -12.88 -2.02
N HIS A 316 -0.55 -13.57 -1.26
CA HIS A 316 -0.59 -15.02 -1.21
C HIS A 316 -1.48 -15.56 -2.37
N PRO A 317 -1.15 -16.70 -3.00
CA PRO A 317 -1.95 -17.28 -4.09
C PRO A 317 -3.44 -17.43 -3.78
N ASN A 318 -3.77 -17.73 -2.52
CA ASN A 318 -5.13 -18.08 -2.09
C ASN A 318 -5.81 -17.04 -1.18
N MET A 319 -5.16 -15.91 -0.88
CA MET A 319 -5.66 -14.90 0.06
C MET A 319 -5.26 -13.47 -0.30
N ASP A 320 -6.08 -12.50 0.12
CA ASP A 320 -5.94 -11.09 -0.26
C ASP A 320 -5.44 -10.24 0.92
N PHE A 321 -4.89 -10.87 1.95
CA PHE A 321 -4.38 -10.19 3.13
C PHE A 321 -3.12 -9.38 2.82
N VAL A 322 -3.01 -8.24 3.49
CA VAL A 322 -1.86 -7.33 3.46
C VAL A 322 -1.64 -6.70 4.83
N PRO A 323 -0.41 -6.24 5.14
CA PRO A 323 -0.17 -5.50 6.35
C PRO A 323 -0.84 -4.12 6.29
N LEU A 324 -1.31 -3.63 7.44
CA LEU A 324 -1.87 -2.29 7.57
C LEU A 324 -0.87 -1.24 7.06
N GLY A 325 -1.38 -0.20 6.39
CA GLY A 325 -0.56 0.87 5.81
C GLY A 325 0.02 0.59 4.43
N LEU A 326 0.06 -0.67 3.99
CA LEU A 326 0.67 -1.01 2.71
C LEU A 326 -0.13 -0.50 1.51
N PHE A 327 -1.45 -0.45 1.62
CA PHE A 327 -2.35 0.05 0.57
C PHE A 327 -3.30 1.14 1.09
N GLY A 328 -2.84 1.95 2.04
CA GLY A 328 -3.55 3.16 2.50
C GLY A 328 -3.73 3.20 4.00
N ARG A 329 -4.35 4.28 4.49
CA ARG A 329 -4.48 4.56 5.92
C ARG A 329 -5.61 3.83 6.63
N ALA A 330 -6.64 3.47 5.87
CA ALA A 330 -7.79 2.74 6.39
C ALA A 330 -7.34 1.47 7.11
N PRO A 331 -8.03 1.04 8.18
CA PRO A 331 -7.63 -0.10 9.00
C PRO A 331 -7.99 -1.45 8.34
N LYS A 332 -7.72 -1.56 7.04
CA LYS A 332 -8.06 -2.70 6.20
C LYS A 332 -6.83 -3.59 6.04
N VAL A 333 -6.96 -4.85 6.40
CA VAL A 333 -5.91 -5.87 6.29
C VAL A 333 -6.04 -6.70 5.02
N THR A 334 -6.86 -6.26 4.06
CA THR A 334 -7.08 -6.92 2.78
C THR A 334 -7.07 -5.91 1.64
N CYS A 335 -6.74 -6.37 0.43
CA CYS A 335 -6.72 -5.53 -0.78
C CYS A 335 -7.82 -5.88 -1.79
N ASP A 336 -8.79 -6.70 -1.40
CA ASP A 336 -9.89 -7.20 -2.25
C ASP A 336 -10.66 -6.09 -2.99
N GLU A 337 -11.04 -5.01 -2.30
CA GLU A 337 -11.72 -3.87 -2.91
C GLU A 337 -10.83 -3.12 -3.91
N THR A 338 -9.55 -2.94 -3.57
CA THR A 338 -8.58 -2.30 -4.48
C THR A 338 -8.39 -3.15 -5.73
N LEU A 339 -8.28 -4.47 -5.58
CA LEU A 339 -8.20 -5.40 -6.71
C LEU A 339 -9.47 -5.34 -7.55
N ALA A 340 -10.65 -5.42 -6.94
CA ALA A 340 -11.92 -5.38 -7.65
C ALA A 340 -12.15 -4.05 -8.40
N ARG A 341 -11.80 -2.92 -7.78
CA ARG A 341 -12.06 -1.57 -8.32
C ARG A 341 -10.98 -1.06 -9.27
N GLN A 342 -9.71 -1.37 -9.03
CA GLN A 342 -8.60 -0.83 -9.82
C GLN A 342 -7.97 -1.88 -10.73
N TRP A 343 -8.08 -3.16 -10.41
CA TRP A 343 -7.42 -4.26 -11.14
C TRP A 343 -8.37 -5.44 -11.45
N PRO A 344 -9.57 -5.20 -12.01
CA PRO A 344 -10.59 -6.25 -12.17
C PRO A 344 -10.14 -7.42 -13.07
N ASN A 345 -9.14 -7.21 -13.92
CA ASN A 345 -8.58 -8.22 -14.82
C ASN A 345 -7.27 -8.85 -14.30
N TYR A 346 -6.83 -8.51 -13.09
CA TYR A 346 -5.60 -9.07 -12.53
C TYR A 346 -5.78 -10.55 -12.22
N THR A 347 -4.97 -11.37 -12.89
CA THR A 347 -4.85 -12.81 -12.60
C THR A 347 -3.63 -13.01 -11.71
N ARG A 348 -3.83 -13.71 -10.60
CA ARG A 348 -2.78 -13.92 -9.61
C ARG A 348 -1.81 -15.01 -10.08
N GLU A 349 -0.52 -14.66 -10.09
CA GLU A 349 0.60 -15.57 -10.39
C GLU A 349 1.59 -15.57 -9.22
N ALA A 350 1.08 -15.35 -8.01
CA ALA A 350 1.88 -15.31 -6.81
C ALA A 350 2.55 -16.67 -6.54
N GLU A 351 3.80 -16.65 -6.09
CA GLU A 351 4.55 -17.86 -5.70
C GLU A 351 4.67 -17.98 -4.17
N LEU A 352 4.85 -19.20 -3.67
CA LEU A 352 5.15 -19.50 -2.26
C LEU A 352 6.63 -19.28 -1.95
N LYS A 353 7.05 -18.02 -1.91
CA LYS A 353 8.44 -17.61 -1.64
C LYS A 353 8.51 -16.58 -0.54
N ILE A 354 9.72 -16.45 0.01
CA ILE A 354 10.10 -15.36 0.91
C ILE A 354 10.62 -14.20 0.05
N ARG A 355 10.14 -13.00 0.32
CA ARG A 355 10.59 -11.77 -0.34
C ARG A 355 10.81 -10.69 0.71
N ILE A 356 11.87 -9.91 0.53
CA ILE A 356 12.18 -8.76 1.37
C ILE A 356 12.36 -7.54 0.49
N TRP A 357 11.96 -6.39 1.01
CA TRP A 357 12.14 -5.08 0.40
C TRP A 357 12.91 -4.22 1.40
N PRO A 358 14.25 -4.25 1.34
CA PRO A 358 15.08 -3.64 2.38
C PRO A 358 14.79 -2.16 2.58
N ILE A 359 14.60 -1.37 1.53
CA ILE A 359 14.30 0.07 1.68
C ILE A 359 12.97 0.32 2.37
N SER A 360 11.89 -0.38 1.98
CA SER A 360 10.58 -0.22 2.64
C SER A 360 10.48 -0.87 4.03
N GLY A 361 11.45 -1.71 4.40
CA GLY A 361 11.40 -2.51 5.63
C GLY A 361 10.33 -3.60 5.62
N LEU A 362 9.84 -4.02 4.45
CA LEU A 362 8.82 -5.05 4.31
C LEU A 362 9.46 -6.44 4.16
N GLY A 363 8.94 -7.42 4.90
CA GLY A 363 9.19 -8.85 4.69
C GLY A 363 7.89 -9.60 4.48
N VAL A 364 7.90 -10.55 3.54
CA VAL A 364 6.76 -11.38 3.20
C VAL A 364 7.19 -12.84 3.17
N PHE A 365 6.50 -13.66 3.94
CA PHE A 365 6.69 -15.10 4.00
C PHE A 365 5.40 -15.79 3.56
N LYS A 366 5.50 -16.66 2.55
CA LYS A 366 4.37 -17.40 1.99
C LYS A 366 4.65 -18.89 1.96
N SER A 367 3.79 -19.66 2.62
CA SER A 367 3.77 -21.12 2.64
C SER A 367 2.41 -21.64 2.22
N GLU A 368 2.28 -22.95 2.04
CA GLU A 368 0.99 -23.58 1.74
C GLU A 368 -0.04 -23.40 2.87
N ARG A 369 0.43 -23.30 4.12
CA ARG A 369 -0.42 -23.29 5.31
C ARG A 369 -0.80 -21.88 5.76
N PHE A 370 0.12 -20.93 5.62
CA PHE A 370 -0.08 -19.57 6.09
C PHE A 370 0.77 -18.55 5.34
N ALA A 371 0.42 -17.28 5.49
CA ALA A 371 1.24 -16.15 5.10
C ALA A 371 1.49 -15.22 6.29
N PHE A 372 2.67 -14.60 6.28
CA PHE A 372 3.14 -13.67 7.31
C PHE A 372 3.75 -12.44 6.64
N TRP A 373 3.35 -11.27 7.12
CA TRP A 373 3.90 -10.00 6.69
C TRP A 373 4.48 -9.29 7.90
N LEU A 374 5.63 -8.67 7.71
CA LEU A 374 6.34 -7.92 8.73
C LEU A 374 6.77 -6.57 8.17
N ARG A 375 6.65 -5.55 9.01
CA ARG A 375 7.27 -4.25 8.79
C ARG A 375 8.27 -3.97 9.89
N VAL A 376 9.51 -3.76 9.49
CA VAL A 376 10.57 -3.24 10.35
C VAL A 376 10.80 -1.76 10.04
N GLN A 377 11.22 -0.98 11.02
CA GLN A 377 11.34 0.46 10.86
C GLN A 377 12.59 0.84 10.06
N ARG A 378 12.56 2.00 9.40
CA ARG A 378 13.62 2.50 8.53
C ARG A 378 13.91 3.96 8.80
N ASN A 379 15.19 4.33 8.71
CA ASN A 379 15.61 5.71 8.88
C ASN A 379 14.98 6.56 7.78
N ASN A 380 14.46 7.74 8.14
CA ASN A 380 13.82 8.69 7.23
C ASN A 380 12.59 8.15 6.47
N ILE A 381 12.02 7.02 6.91
CA ILE A 381 10.76 6.48 6.41
C ILE A 381 9.79 6.42 7.59
N ALA A 382 8.62 7.02 7.41
CA ALA A 382 7.58 7.06 8.42
C ALA A 382 7.13 5.64 8.74
N ALA A 383 7.06 5.33 10.04
CA ALA A 383 6.55 4.06 10.52
C ALA A 383 5.01 4.00 10.47
N TYR A 384 4.37 5.18 10.52
CA TYR A 384 2.93 5.35 10.48
C TYR A 384 2.55 6.69 9.86
N GLU A 385 1.42 6.73 9.17
CA GLU A 385 0.80 7.93 8.62
C GLU A 385 -0.66 7.98 9.09
N SER A 386 -1.08 9.11 9.66
CA SER A 386 -2.45 9.34 10.15
C SER A 386 -3.15 10.44 9.38
N ASP A 387 -4.48 10.36 9.35
CA ASP A 387 -5.37 11.44 8.92
C ASP A 387 -6.42 11.76 10.01
N LEU A 388 -7.45 12.54 9.66
CA LEU A 388 -8.49 12.96 10.60
C LEU A 388 -9.40 11.81 11.08
N GLU A 389 -9.49 10.72 10.32
CA GLU A 389 -10.39 9.58 10.58
C GLU A 389 -9.63 8.33 11.03
N ASN A 390 -8.40 8.16 10.55
CA ASN A 390 -7.55 6.99 10.72
C ASN A 390 -6.26 7.39 11.44
N PHE A 391 -6.37 7.63 12.76
CA PHE A 391 -5.25 8.06 13.59
C PHE A 391 -4.93 7.09 14.75
N GLU A 392 -5.75 6.07 14.99
CA GLU A 392 -5.61 5.13 16.11
C GLU A 392 -4.86 3.82 15.80
N TYR A 393 -4.38 3.64 14.56
CA TYR A 393 -3.96 2.33 14.06
C TYR A 393 -2.43 2.11 14.02
N ALA A 394 -1.65 3.05 14.58
CA ALA A 394 -0.18 2.98 14.60
C ALA A 394 0.38 1.64 15.11
N PRO A 395 -0.13 1.06 16.23
CA PRO A 395 0.39 -0.22 16.74
C PRO A 395 0.29 -1.36 15.71
N GLY A 396 -0.73 -1.33 14.87
CA GLY A 396 -0.95 -2.35 13.83
C GLY A 396 0.03 -2.27 12.68
N TRP A 397 0.44 -1.06 12.29
CA TRP A 397 1.44 -0.85 11.23
C TRP A 397 2.84 -1.25 11.68
N ILE A 398 3.12 -1.04 12.96
CA ILE A 398 4.47 -1.14 13.53
C ILE A 398 4.72 -2.55 14.08
N GLN A 399 3.75 -3.14 14.78
CA GLN A 399 4.00 -4.24 15.73
C GLN A 399 3.19 -5.50 15.49
N MET A 400 2.17 -5.50 14.63
CA MET A 400 1.37 -6.69 14.40
C MET A 400 2.22 -7.84 13.85
N ARG A 401 2.16 -9.02 14.49
CA ARG A 401 2.88 -10.26 14.14
C ARG A 401 1.91 -11.41 13.89
N LYS A 402 0.96 -11.19 12.98
CA LYS A 402 -0.14 -12.12 12.70
C LYS A 402 0.21 -13.14 11.61
N LEU A 403 -0.06 -14.41 11.89
CA LEU A 403 -0.01 -15.50 10.91
C LEU A 403 -1.42 -15.71 10.33
N TYR A 404 -1.61 -15.37 9.06
CA TYR A 404 -2.88 -15.60 8.37
C TYR A 404 -2.90 -17.01 7.78
N GLN A 405 -3.76 -17.88 8.29
CA GLN A 405 -3.87 -19.26 7.84
C GLN A 405 -4.75 -19.40 6.60
N VAL A 406 -4.23 -20.11 5.60
CA VAL A 406 -4.92 -20.33 4.31
C VAL A 406 -6.25 -21.04 4.50
N ALA A 407 -6.28 -22.08 5.33
CA ALA A 407 -7.48 -22.88 5.63
C ALA A 407 -8.55 -22.11 6.43
N ARG A 408 -8.22 -20.91 6.94
CA ARG A 408 -9.11 -20.09 7.79
C ARG A 408 -9.29 -18.67 7.25
N LYS A 409 -8.92 -18.42 6.00
CA LYS A 409 -8.94 -17.08 5.41
C LYS A 409 -10.28 -16.35 5.58
N ASP A 410 -11.39 -17.09 5.51
CA ASP A 410 -12.76 -16.56 5.62
C ASP A 410 -13.19 -16.26 7.07
N LYS A 411 -12.37 -16.64 8.07
CA LYS A 411 -12.63 -16.35 9.49
C LYS A 411 -12.01 -15.04 9.97
N TYR A 412 -11.05 -14.48 9.23
CA TYR A 412 -10.41 -13.24 9.61
C TYR A 412 -11.26 -12.04 9.20
N LYS A 413 -11.28 -11.03 10.07
CA LYS A 413 -11.88 -9.74 9.73
C LYS A 413 -11.03 -9.04 8.68
N THR A 414 -11.69 -8.41 7.72
CA THR A 414 -11.05 -7.64 6.65
C THR A 414 -10.68 -6.22 7.08
N THR A 415 -11.40 -5.69 8.06
CA THR A 415 -11.20 -4.38 8.69
C THR A 415 -11.09 -4.55 10.20
N LEU A 416 -10.18 -3.82 10.84
CA LEU A 416 -9.93 -3.88 12.28
C LEU A 416 -10.31 -2.56 12.96
N THR A 417 -11.24 -2.61 13.90
CA THR A 417 -11.43 -1.53 14.88
C THR A 417 -10.23 -1.48 15.83
N ARG A 418 -10.06 -0.36 16.55
CA ARG A 418 -9.02 -0.23 17.58
C ARG A 418 -9.04 -1.37 18.60
N LYS A 419 -10.22 -1.75 19.09
CA LYS A 419 -10.39 -2.85 20.06
C LYS A 419 -9.95 -4.19 19.46
N GLU A 420 -10.29 -4.45 18.21
CA GLU A 420 -9.86 -5.68 17.54
C GLU A 420 -8.35 -5.67 17.26
N LEU A 421 -7.77 -4.48 17.07
CA LEU A 421 -6.33 -4.34 16.87
C LEU A 421 -5.54 -4.67 18.14
N SER A 422 -5.99 -4.24 19.33
CA SER A 422 -5.33 -4.60 20.60
C SER A 422 -5.32 -6.10 20.88
N ASP A 423 -6.23 -6.85 20.25
CA ASP A 423 -6.30 -8.32 20.35
C ASP A 423 -5.39 -9.05 19.35
N GLN A 424 -4.63 -8.34 18.50
CA GLN A 424 -3.72 -8.95 17.53
C GLN A 424 -2.34 -9.27 18.12
N PRO A 425 -1.72 -10.41 17.77
CA PRO A 425 -0.40 -10.77 18.27
C PRO A 425 0.66 -9.72 17.88
N GLY A 426 1.60 -9.47 18.78
CA GLY A 426 2.66 -8.46 18.67
C GLY A 426 2.24 -7.04 19.07
N VAL A 427 0.94 -6.74 19.16
CA VAL A 427 0.46 -5.38 19.45
C VAL A 427 0.67 -5.01 20.92
N ILE A 428 1.27 -3.84 21.14
CA ILE A 428 1.46 -3.22 22.46
C ILE A 428 0.46 -2.07 22.62
N TYR A 429 -0.24 -2.05 23.76
CA TYR A 429 -1.25 -1.04 24.09
C TYR A 429 -1.20 -0.70 25.59
N TYR A 430 -1.85 0.38 26.01
CA TYR A 430 -1.93 0.72 27.44
C TYR A 430 -2.96 -0.18 28.14
N ALA A 431 -2.70 -0.57 29.39
CA ALA A 431 -3.61 -1.45 30.13
C ALA A 431 -4.98 -0.81 30.44
N ASP A 432 -4.99 0.53 30.55
CA ASP A 432 -6.17 1.34 30.84
C ASP A 432 -6.56 2.17 29.62
N ASP A 433 -7.49 1.67 28.82
CA ASP A 433 -7.91 2.31 27.54
C ASP A 433 -8.55 3.70 27.70
N LYS A 434 -8.94 4.08 28.93
CA LYS A 434 -9.76 5.26 29.21
C LYS A 434 -9.11 6.61 28.90
N ASP A 435 -7.78 6.66 28.80
CA ASP A 435 -7.02 7.91 28.64
C ASP A 435 -5.99 7.87 27.50
N ASP A 436 -6.15 6.98 26.52
CA ASP A 436 -5.26 7.03 25.36
C ASP A 436 -5.58 8.26 24.51
N ASP A 437 -4.77 9.30 24.67
CA ASP A 437 -4.80 10.49 23.83
C ASP A 437 -4.25 10.14 22.43
N PHE A 438 -5.10 9.55 21.60
CA PHE A 438 -4.85 9.38 20.18
C PHE A 438 -5.11 10.67 19.39
N GLU A 439 -5.78 11.66 19.99
CA GLU A 439 -6.06 12.95 19.37
C GLU A 439 -4.75 13.67 18.99
N ARG A 440 -3.68 13.51 19.77
CA ARG A 440 -2.35 14.03 19.41
C ARG A 440 -1.76 13.43 18.12
N PHE A 441 -2.27 12.31 17.62
CA PHE A 441 -1.87 11.75 16.32
C PHE A 441 -2.64 12.37 15.16
N LYS A 442 -3.69 13.14 15.41
CA LYS A 442 -4.34 13.88 14.34
C LYS A 442 -3.38 14.92 13.75
N PRO A 443 -3.50 15.21 12.45
CA PRO A 443 -2.86 16.35 11.82
C PRO A 443 -3.23 17.66 12.55
N ALA A 444 -2.35 18.67 12.47
CA ALA A 444 -2.66 19.99 13.00
C ALA A 444 -3.81 20.64 12.19
N LYS A 445 -4.45 21.66 12.75
CA LYS A 445 -5.55 22.37 12.07
C LYS A 445 -5.06 22.94 10.73
N GLY A 446 -5.65 22.45 9.63
CA GLY A 446 -5.29 22.85 8.26
C GLY A 446 -4.46 21.80 7.51
N ASP A 447 -3.86 20.85 8.23
CA ASP A 447 -3.20 19.69 7.63
C ASP A 447 -4.20 18.54 7.47
N PHE A 448 -4.00 17.71 6.44
CA PHE A 448 -4.82 16.52 6.22
C PHE A 448 -4.14 15.23 6.67
N ILE A 449 -2.81 15.23 6.80
CA ILE A 449 -2.00 14.05 7.03
C ILE A 449 -0.87 14.38 8.01
N LYS A 450 -0.49 13.41 8.85
CA LYS A 450 0.67 13.50 9.75
C LYS A 450 1.48 12.21 9.72
N THR A 451 2.78 12.33 9.50
CA THR A 451 3.73 11.20 9.49
C THR A 451 4.44 11.06 10.83
N HIS A 452 4.65 9.82 11.28
CA HIS A 452 5.29 9.49 12.55
C HIS A 452 6.52 8.61 12.33
N PHE A 453 7.66 9.07 12.86
CA PHE A 453 8.96 8.41 12.71
C PHE A 453 9.41 7.78 14.03
N SER A 454 10.29 6.78 13.93
CA SER A 454 10.99 6.25 15.10
C SER A 454 12.15 7.18 15.47
N THR A 455 12.36 7.44 16.76
CA THR A 455 13.44 8.33 17.24
C THR A 455 14.74 7.59 17.56
N VAL A 456 14.67 6.29 17.83
CA VAL A 456 15.82 5.37 17.93
C VAL A 456 15.59 4.28 16.90
N LEU A 457 16.61 3.90 16.12
CA LEU A 457 16.44 2.83 15.14
C LEU A 457 17.72 2.04 14.89
N GLU A 458 17.67 0.76 15.22
CA GLU A 458 18.57 -0.27 14.73
C GLU A 458 17.70 -1.37 14.13
N SER A 459 17.86 -1.68 12.84
CA SER A 459 16.90 -2.54 12.16
C SER A 459 17.51 -3.33 11.01
N HIS A 460 17.20 -4.63 11.00
CA HIS A 460 17.66 -5.60 10.03
C HIS A 460 16.50 -6.53 9.65
N ILE A 461 16.41 -6.85 8.36
CA ILE A 461 15.53 -7.89 7.85
C ILE A 461 16.30 -8.68 6.81
N GLY A 462 16.14 -10.00 6.82
CA GLY A 462 16.84 -10.87 5.89
C GLY A 462 16.12 -12.19 5.71
N HIS A 463 16.58 -12.97 4.73
CA HIS A 463 16.10 -14.32 4.53
C HIS A 463 17.25 -15.28 4.19
N LEU A 464 17.09 -16.54 4.57
CA LEU A 464 18.00 -17.63 4.19
C LEU A 464 17.25 -18.51 3.18
N GLY A 465 17.62 -18.39 1.89
CA GLY A 465 16.88 -19.01 0.78
C GLY A 465 16.79 -20.54 0.89
N ASN A 466 17.92 -21.21 1.12
CA ASN A 466 17.98 -22.67 1.20
C ASN A 466 17.23 -23.24 2.42
N ALA A 467 17.13 -22.47 3.49
CA ALA A 467 16.46 -22.88 4.73
C ALA A 467 15.01 -22.39 4.82
N ARG A 468 14.52 -21.62 3.83
CA ARG A 468 13.21 -20.93 3.87
C ARG A 468 12.96 -20.26 5.23
N VAL A 469 13.88 -19.37 5.59
CA VAL A 469 13.79 -18.59 6.84
C VAL A 469 13.65 -17.11 6.51
N LEU A 470 12.66 -16.43 7.10
CA LEU A 470 12.63 -14.97 7.22
C LEU A 470 13.03 -14.60 8.64
N TYR A 471 13.97 -13.68 8.81
CA TYR A 471 14.39 -13.20 10.13
C TYR A 471 14.43 -11.68 10.18
N TRP A 472 14.32 -11.14 11.40
CA TRP A 472 14.47 -9.72 11.63
C TRP A 472 15.00 -9.41 13.01
N TRP A 473 15.55 -8.21 13.12
CA TRP A 473 15.84 -7.53 14.37
C TRP A 473 15.44 -6.08 14.22
N ASN A 474 14.75 -5.53 15.21
CA ASN A 474 14.18 -4.21 15.13
C ASN A 474 14.10 -3.59 16.52
N LYS A 475 14.91 -2.56 16.76
CA LYS A 475 14.94 -1.81 18.01
C LYS A 475 14.49 -0.38 17.72
N TYR A 476 13.43 0.04 18.39
CA TYR A 476 12.74 1.29 18.06
C TYR A 476 12.16 2.01 19.29
N LYS A 477 11.90 3.31 19.11
CA LYS A 477 11.30 4.19 20.11
C LYS A 477 10.27 5.09 19.45
N PHE A 478 9.10 5.17 20.06
CA PHE A 478 8.04 6.05 19.60
C PHE A 478 7.44 6.85 20.75
N ASP A 479 7.28 8.15 20.52
CA ASP A 479 6.74 9.10 21.50
C ASP A 479 5.33 8.73 21.99
N PHE A 480 4.59 7.92 21.22
CA PHE A 480 3.26 7.49 21.62
C PHE A 480 3.25 6.56 22.84
N TYR A 481 4.30 5.78 23.05
CA TYR A 481 4.50 4.97 24.26
C TYR A 481 5.22 5.74 25.37
N GLY A 482 5.32 7.07 25.28
CA GLY A 482 6.18 7.86 26.14
C GLY A 482 7.58 7.96 25.56
N ARG A 483 8.23 9.11 25.79
CA ARG A 483 9.48 9.44 25.10
C ARG A 483 10.57 8.44 25.37
N ASP A 484 10.62 7.72 26.49
CA ASP A 484 11.77 6.86 26.82
C ASP A 484 11.49 5.36 26.75
N THR A 485 10.32 4.97 26.24
CA THR A 485 9.98 3.55 26.04
C THR A 485 10.71 2.99 24.83
N VAL A 486 11.52 1.95 25.05
CA VAL A 486 12.29 1.27 24.01
C VAL A 486 11.77 -0.15 23.83
N ILE A 487 11.64 -0.56 22.58
CA ILE A 487 11.22 -1.90 22.20
C ILE A 487 12.33 -2.52 21.34
N ASP A 488 12.86 -3.68 21.75
CA ASP A 488 13.79 -4.51 20.97
C ASP A 488 13.08 -5.82 20.62
N GLU A 489 12.87 -6.05 19.33
CA GLU A 489 12.20 -7.23 18.82
C GLU A 489 13.11 -8.01 17.87
N ARG A 490 13.15 -9.33 18.06
CA ARG A 490 13.83 -10.27 17.16
C ARG A 490 12.91 -11.42 16.86
N GLY A 491 12.92 -11.90 15.63
CA GLY A 491 12.11 -13.06 15.32
C GLY A 491 12.50 -13.78 14.06
N VAL A 492 11.93 -14.97 13.94
CA VAL A 492 12.18 -15.92 12.87
C VAL A 492 10.85 -16.53 12.45
N CYS A 493 10.59 -16.53 11.15
CA CYS A 493 9.48 -17.21 10.52
C CYS A 493 10.00 -18.30 9.58
N THR A 494 9.45 -19.50 9.71
CA THR A 494 9.76 -20.69 8.89
C THR A 494 8.46 -21.37 8.49
N ASP A 495 8.49 -22.42 7.65
CA ASP A 495 7.25 -23.13 7.29
C ASP A 495 6.54 -23.78 8.49
N ASN A 496 7.21 -23.92 9.65
CA ASN A 496 6.62 -24.39 10.89
C ASN A 496 5.91 -23.30 11.71
N GLY A 497 6.07 -22.02 11.40
CA GLY A 497 5.42 -20.92 12.12
C GLY A 497 6.39 -19.81 12.52
N LEU A 498 6.15 -19.21 13.70
CA LEU A 498 6.81 -18.00 14.18
C LEU A 498 7.43 -18.21 15.57
N VAL A 499 8.64 -17.67 15.76
CA VAL A 499 9.29 -17.51 17.07
C VAL A 499 9.72 -16.07 17.20
N VAL A 500 9.38 -15.43 18.31
CA VAL A 500 9.68 -14.01 18.57
C VAL A 500 10.20 -13.85 19.99
N ARG A 501 11.23 -13.01 20.13
CA ARG A 501 11.68 -12.43 21.38
C ARG A 501 11.41 -10.93 21.34
N LEU A 502 10.75 -10.41 22.36
CA LEU A 502 10.46 -9.00 22.54
C LEU A 502 10.93 -8.56 23.90
N GLU A 503 11.70 -7.48 23.95
CA GLU A 503 12.09 -6.79 25.17
C GLU A 503 11.45 -5.42 25.17
N VAL A 504 10.64 -5.15 26.20
CA VAL A 504 9.96 -3.86 26.38
C VAL A 504 10.55 -3.19 27.61
N SER A 505 11.31 -2.12 27.38
CA SER A 505 11.79 -1.22 28.43
C SER A 505 10.78 -0.09 28.58
N ASN A 506 9.82 -0.25 29.48
CA ASN A 506 8.72 0.68 29.63
C ASN A 506 9.12 1.89 30.50
N GLN A 507 9.05 3.09 29.93
CA GLN A 507 9.24 4.37 30.63
C GLN A 507 8.09 5.33 30.30
N SER A 508 6.90 4.77 30.06
CA SER A 508 5.74 5.54 29.61
C SER A 508 5.05 6.30 30.74
N GLY A 509 5.39 6.02 32.00
CA GLY A 509 4.63 6.47 33.17
C GLY A 509 3.32 5.70 33.38
N ARG A 510 3.08 4.62 32.62
CA ARG A 510 1.83 3.83 32.61
C ARG A 510 2.15 2.35 32.40
N THR A 511 1.19 1.48 32.74
CA THR A 511 1.32 0.05 32.44
C THR A 511 0.94 -0.24 31.00
N LEU A 512 1.79 -1.00 30.31
CA LEU A 512 1.54 -1.52 28.97
C LEU A 512 1.08 -2.99 29.03
N ARG A 513 0.39 -3.42 27.98
CA ARG A 513 0.06 -4.81 27.70
C ARG A 513 0.57 -5.19 26.32
N VAL A 514 1.09 -6.40 26.21
CA VAL A 514 1.52 -7.02 24.96
C VAL A 514 0.64 -8.22 24.69
N ARG A 515 -0.01 -8.24 23.53
CA ARG A 515 -0.74 -9.41 23.06
C ARG A 515 0.21 -10.33 22.31
N THR A 516 0.35 -11.59 22.72
CA THR A 516 1.30 -12.54 22.11
C THR A 516 0.63 -13.70 21.38
N LYS A 517 -0.60 -14.05 21.77
CA LYS A 517 -1.36 -15.17 21.21
C LYS A 517 -2.33 -14.71 20.12
N ASP A 518 -2.33 -15.40 18.98
CA ASP A 518 -3.43 -15.29 18.01
C ASP A 518 -4.53 -16.29 18.36
N GLU A 519 -5.73 -15.83 18.70
CA GLU A 519 -6.87 -16.72 18.96
C GLU A 519 -7.35 -17.49 17.72
N ASN A 520 -6.95 -17.02 16.53
CA ASN A 520 -7.27 -17.66 15.26
C ASN A 520 -6.16 -18.58 14.75
N SER A 521 -5.16 -18.89 15.59
CA SER A 521 -4.00 -19.75 15.32
C SER A 521 -4.31 -21.23 15.07
N GLY A 522 -5.57 -21.64 15.21
CA GLY A 522 -6.02 -22.97 14.84
C GLY A 522 -5.33 -24.11 15.56
N ASP A 523 -4.68 -24.98 14.80
CA ASP A 523 -3.95 -26.15 15.28
C ASP A 523 -2.51 -25.84 15.73
N MET A 524 -2.07 -24.58 15.62
CA MET A 524 -0.73 -24.19 16.05
C MET A 524 -0.61 -24.21 17.57
N ILE A 525 0.50 -24.75 18.07
CA ILE A 525 0.87 -24.75 19.47
C ILE A 525 1.44 -23.38 19.83
N PHE A 526 0.78 -22.71 20.77
CA PHE A 526 1.25 -21.49 21.38
C PHE A 526 2.04 -21.77 22.66
N LYS A 527 3.22 -21.16 22.81
CA LYS A 527 3.94 -21.07 24.07
C LYS A 527 4.51 -19.66 24.26
N CYS A 528 4.39 -19.10 25.45
CA CYS A 528 4.97 -17.82 25.81
C CYS A 528 5.66 -17.94 27.16
N ASN A 529 6.86 -17.37 27.26
CA ASN A 529 7.66 -17.30 28.47
C ASN A 529 7.96 -15.83 28.77
N VAL A 530 7.77 -15.42 30.03
CA VAL A 530 8.07 -14.07 30.51
C VAL A 530 9.04 -14.21 31.67
N GLY A 531 10.29 -13.82 31.46
CA GLY A 531 11.33 -13.96 32.50
C GLY A 531 11.50 -15.40 33.03
N GLY A 532 11.26 -16.41 32.19
CA GLY A 532 11.33 -17.83 32.56
C GLY A 532 10.05 -18.44 33.14
N VAL A 533 8.95 -17.69 33.22
CA VAL A 533 7.64 -18.17 33.65
C VAL A 533 6.70 -18.34 32.45
N GLU A 534 6.04 -19.50 32.33
CA GLU A 534 5.08 -19.74 31.25
C GLU A 534 3.83 -18.86 31.41
N ASN A 535 3.42 -18.21 30.32
CA ASN A 535 2.20 -17.40 30.21
C ASN A 535 1.28 -18.04 29.16
N TYR A 536 0.09 -18.50 29.57
CA TYR A 536 -0.85 -19.21 28.69
C TYR A 536 -1.97 -18.34 28.13
N ASP A 537 -2.27 -17.21 28.78
CA ASP A 537 -3.36 -16.31 28.37
C ASP A 537 -3.00 -15.46 27.14
N GLY A 538 -1.71 -15.34 26.85
CA GLY A 538 -1.21 -14.59 25.72
C GLY A 538 -1.33 -13.07 25.91
N ILE A 539 -1.44 -12.59 27.16
CA ILE A 539 -1.45 -11.17 27.51
C ILE A 539 -0.38 -10.95 28.57
N VAL A 540 0.67 -10.21 28.19
CA VAL A 540 1.78 -9.90 29.10
C VAL A 540 1.66 -8.46 29.58
N THR A 541 1.72 -8.26 30.89
CA THR A 541 1.71 -6.92 31.50
C THR A 541 3.14 -6.42 31.68
N VAL A 542 3.41 -5.18 31.27
CA VAL A 542 4.70 -4.50 31.41
C VAL A 542 4.49 -3.23 32.22
N ASN A 543 4.85 -3.29 33.50
CA ASN A 543 4.68 -2.16 34.42
C ASN A 543 5.59 -0.98 34.05
N ASP A 544 5.23 0.22 34.50
CA ASP A 544 6.09 1.40 34.36
C ASP A 544 7.46 1.16 35.02
N LYS A 545 8.52 1.68 34.39
CA LYS A 545 9.93 1.53 34.79
C LYS A 545 10.45 0.09 34.83
N ALA A 546 9.73 -0.86 34.24
CA ALA A 546 10.15 -2.25 34.14
C ALA A 546 10.78 -2.55 32.78
N VAL A 547 11.68 -3.54 32.77
CA VAL A 547 12.14 -4.21 31.56
C VAL A 547 11.56 -5.62 31.57
N THR A 548 10.76 -5.94 30.56
CA THR A 548 10.13 -7.26 30.43
C THR A 548 10.63 -7.93 29.16
N VAL A 549 11.21 -9.12 29.30
CA VAL A 549 11.60 -9.99 28.19
C VAL A 549 10.53 -11.05 27.99
N ILE A 550 10.03 -11.15 26.77
CA ILE A 550 8.92 -12.00 26.34
C ILE A 550 9.41 -12.85 25.19
N ASP A 551 9.46 -14.17 25.38
CA ASP A 551 9.75 -15.13 24.32
C ASP A 551 8.47 -15.90 24.01
N TRP A 552 7.91 -15.74 22.80
CA TRP A 552 6.77 -16.54 22.37
C TRP A 552 6.99 -17.23 21.04
N ARG A 553 6.26 -18.33 20.87
CA ARG A 553 6.21 -19.07 19.63
C ARG A 553 4.80 -19.52 19.33
N GLN A 554 4.50 -19.56 18.05
CA GLN A 554 3.28 -20.11 17.51
C GLN A 554 3.67 -20.98 16.32
N VAL A 555 3.64 -22.30 16.51
CA VAL A 555 4.22 -23.27 15.57
C VAL A 555 3.31 -24.49 15.40
N TYR A 556 3.37 -25.15 14.24
CA TYR A 556 2.69 -26.44 14.01
C TYR A 556 3.33 -27.58 14.77
#